data_AF-G8SAC5-F1
#
_entry.id   AF-G8SAC5-F1
#
_cell.length_a   1.000
_cell.length_b   1.000
_cell.length_c   1.000
_cell.angle_alpha   90.00
_cell.angle_beta   90.00
_cell.angle_gamma   90.00
#
_symmetry.space_group_name_H-M   'P 1'
#
loop_
_entity.id
_entity.type
_entity.pdbx_description
1 polymer ?
#
loop_
_entity_poly.entity_id
_entity_poly.type
_entity_poly.pdbx_seq_one_letter_code
_entity_poly.pdbx_strand_id
1 'polypeptide(L)'
;MLGGTFGLPHAQTHAVLLPHVLALNTAYAGDRVSAIAAALGAPRTGSTANAALAGLATAVGAPRSLNGIGLREADIPEAVDLIMPVVPPSNPAPVTPAILDALLRAAWRGGPPESPSDRTM
;
A
#
# COMPACT_ATOMS: atom_id res chain seq x y z
N MET A 1 2.35 7.52 -13.08
CA MET A 1 1.17 7.74 -12.22
C MET A 1 0.10 6.75 -12.65
N LEU A 2 -0.21 5.75 -11.81
CA LEU A 2 -1.18 4.66 -12.12
C LEU A 2 -2.53 5.17 -12.65
N GLY A 3 -3.03 6.30 -12.13
CA GLY A 3 -4.29 6.90 -12.59
C GLY A 3 -4.26 7.46 -14.02
N GLY A 4 -3.09 7.86 -14.53
CA GLY A 4 -2.95 8.38 -15.90
C GLY A 4 -2.85 7.28 -16.95
N THR A 5 -2.12 6.20 -16.66
CA THR A 5 -1.90 5.10 -17.61
C THR A 5 -3.10 4.15 -17.70
N PHE A 6 -3.75 3.86 -16.57
CA PHE A 6 -4.83 2.86 -16.50
C PHE A 6 -6.23 3.48 -16.31
N GLY A 7 -6.34 4.82 -16.36
CA GLY A 7 -7.62 5.52 -16.19
C GLY A 7 -8.25 5.39 -14.79
N LEU A 8 -7.45 5.03 -13.77
CA LEU A 8 -7.97 4.84 -12.42
C LEU A 8 -8.27 6.17 -11.71
N PRO A 9 -9.37 6.26 -10.93
CA PRO A 9 -9.66 7.44 -10.13
C PRO A 9 -8.54 7.71 -9.10
N HIS A 10 -8.00 8.93 -9.13
CA HIS A 10 -6.79 9.30 -8.37
C HIS A 10 -6.91 9.07 -6.85
N ALA A 11 -7.94 9.64 -6.22
CA ALA A 11 -8.12 9.57 -4.77
C ALA A 11 -8.33 8.12 -4.30
N GLN A 12 -9.10 7.34 -5.06
CA GLN A 12 -9.40 5.94 -4.78
C GLN A 12 -8.15 5.07 -4.91
N THR A 13 -7.32 5.32 -5.93
CA THR A 13 -6.05 4.61 -6.11
C THR A 13 -5.14 4.81 -4.90
N HIS A 14 -5.03 6.05 -4.40
CA HIS A 14 -4.27 6.34 -3.19
C HIS A 14 -4.87 5.68 -1.94
N ALA A 15 -6.20 5.70 -1.79
CA ALA A 15 -6.87 5.09 -0.66
C ALA A 15 -6.63 3.57 -0.59
N VAL A 16 -6.66 2.89 -1.75
CA VAL A 16 -6.39 1.44 -1.83
C VAL A 16 -4.92 1.13 -1.53
N LEU A 17 -3.97 1.89 -2.10
CA LEU A 17 -2.54 1.55 -2.00
C LEU A 17 -1.91 1.93 -0.66
N LEU A 18 -2.38 2.99 0.00
CA LEU A 18 -1.74 3.55 1.18
C LEU A 18 -1.52 2.53 2.33
N PRO A 19 -2.48 1.65 2.68
CA PRO A 19 -2.26 0.63 3.70
C PRO A 19 -1.16 -0.36 3.32
N HIS A 20 -1.08 -0.77 2.06
CA HIS A 20 -0.06 -1.71 1.59
C HIS A 20 1.34 -1.09 1.58
N VAL A 21 1.46 0.18 1.18
CA VAL A 21 2.73 0.92 1.20
C VAL A 21 3.19 1.19 2.65
N LEU A 22 2.26 1.47 3.55
CA LEU A 22 2.56 1.63 4.98
C LEU A 22 3.05 0.30 5.58
N ALA A 23 2.38 -0.82 5.30
CA ALA A 23 2.80 -2.14 5.76
C ALA A 23 4.20 -2.53 5.24
N LEU A 24 4.48 -2.29 3.95
CA LEU A 24 5.80 -2.51 3.35
C LEU A 24 6.90 -1.76 4.12
N ASN A 25 6.66 -0.50 4.47
CA ASN A 25 7.65 0.34 5.13
C ASN A 25 7.68 0.20 6.67
N THR A 26 6.75 -0.55 7.27
CA THR A 26 6.58 -0.57 8.73
C THR A 26 7.84 -1.02 9.46
N ALA A 27 8.53 -2.06 8.96
CA ALA A 27 9.76 -2.57 9.57
C ALA A 27 10.98 -1.65 9.37
N TYR A 28 10.92 -0.70 8.44
CA TYR A 28 12.05 0.13 8.02
C TYR A 28 11.92 1.60 8.45
N ALA A 29 10.73 2.02 8.88
CA ALA A 29 10.42 3.43 9.14
C ALA A 29 10.53 3.85 10.62
N GLY A 30 10.93 2.93 11.52
CA GLY A 30 11.16 3.21 12.95
C GLY A 30 10.01 3.98 13.62
N ASP A 31 10.36 5.03 14.36
CA ASP A 31 9.39 5.84 15.12
C ASP A 31 8.37 6.61 14.26
N ARG A 32 8.61 6.73 12.94
CA ARG A 32 7.69 7.46 12.04
C ARG A 32 6.33 6.77 11.94
N VAL A 33 6.31 5.43 11.98
CA VAL A 33 5.06 4.65 11.96
C VAL A 33 4.27 4.86 13.25
N SER A 34 4.96 4.93 14.38
CA SER A 34 4.35 5.25 15.67
C SER A 34 3.76 6.67 15.70
N ALA A 35 4.36 7.63 15.00
CA ALA A 35 3.79 8.96 14.83
C ALA A 35 2.49 8.94 14.01
N ILE A 36 2.44 8.14 12.94
CA ILE A 36 1.23 7.93 12.12
C ILE A 36 0.11 7.30 12.98
N ALA A 37 0.43 6.25 13.76
CA ALA A 37 -0.53 5.63 14.65
C ALA A 37 -1.17 6.64 15.62
N ALA A 38 -0.34 7.48 16.25
CA ALA A 38 -0.82 8.52 17.16
C ALA A 38 -1.70 9.56 16.47
N ALA A 39 -1.34 9.98 15.25
CA ALA A 39 -2.14 10.93 14.47
C ALA A 39 -3.50 10.35 14.07
N LEU A 40 -3.59 9.03 13.89
CA LEU A 40 -4.82 8.29 13.64
C LEU A 40 -5.60 7.95 14.94
N GLY A 41 -5.15 8.44 16.10
CA GLY A 41 -5.81 8.19 17.39
C GLY A 41 -5.57 6.79 17.96
N ALA A 42 -4.56 6.07 17.47
CA ALA A 42 -4.22 4.72 17.91
C ALA A 42 -3.00 4.69 18.86
N PRO A 43 -2.84 3.65 19.68
CA PRO A 43 -1.64 3.46 20.51
C PRO A 43 -0.37 3.48 19.66
N ARG A 44 0.75 3.98 20.20
CA ARG A 44 2.03 4.10 19.48
C ARG A 44 2.78 2.78 19.33
N THR A 45 2.23 1.83 18.57
CA THR A 45 2.91 0.59 18.20
C THR A 45 2.89 0.42 16.67
N GLY A 46 3.86 -0.27 16.09
CA GLY A 46 3.97 -0.37 14.62
C GLY A 46 2.76 -1.04 13.95
N SER A 47 2.16 -2.04 14.60
CA SER A 47 1.00 -2.78 14.08
C SER A 47 -0.32 -2.01 14.14
N THR A 48 -0.44 -0.99 15.00
CA THR A 48 -1.68 -0.22 15.15
C THR A 48 -1.89 0.82 14.06
N ALA A 49 -0.83 1.29 13.39
CA ALA A 49 -0.96 2.28 12.31
C ALA A 49 -1.76 1.73 11.12
N ASN A 50 -1.43 0.52 10.64
CA ASN A 50 -2.16 -0.14 9.55
C ASN A 50 -3.60 -0.47 9.96
N ALA A 51 -3.81 -0.96 11.18
CA ALA A 51 -5.14 -1.25 11.70
C ALA A 51 -6.02 0.01 11.81
N ALA A 52 -5.45 1.12 12.31
CA ALA A 52 -6.15 2.40 12.43
C ALA A 52 -6.50 2.96 11.04
N LEU A 53 -5.59 2.85 10.07
CA LEU A 53 -5.84 3.28 8.71
C LEU A 53 -6.92 2.43 8.01
N ALA A 54 -6.91 1.12 8.23
CA ALA A 54 -7.97 0.23 7.73
C ALA A 54 -9.34 0.54 8.35
N GLY A 55 -9.37 0.87 9.64
CA GLY A 55 -10.57 1.35 10.33
C GLY A 55 -11.09 2.66 9.73
N LEU A 56 -10.21 3.63 9.49
CA LEU A 56 -10.56 4.90 8.85
C LEU A 56 -11.11 4.69 7.44
N ALA A 57 -10.44 3.88 6.62
CA ALA A 57 -10.89 3.55 5.26
C ALA A 57 -12.31 2.95 5.27
N THR A 58 -12.60 2.09 6.24
CA THR A 58 -13.94 1.52 6.43
C THR A 58 -14.96 2.58 6.83
N ALA A 59 -14.63 3.44 7.80
CA ALA A 59 -15.53 4.47 8.30
C ALA A 59 -15.96 5.48 7.23
N VAL A 60 -15.07 5.80 6.28
CA VAL A 60 -15.34 6.75 5.19
C VAL A 60 -15.85 6.10 3.90
N GLY A 61 -16.02 4.77 3.88
CA GLY A 61 -16.48 4.04 2.70
C GLY A 61 -15.47 4.05 1.55
N ALA A 62 -14.17 4.07 1.85
CA ALA A 62 -13.13 4.03 0.82
C ALA A 62 -13.11 2.68 0.08
N PRO A 63 -12.77 2.66 -1.22
CA PRO A 63 -12.59 1.41 -1.94
C PRO A 63 -11.43 0.61 -1.32
N ARG A 64 -11.56 -0.72 -1.39
CA ARG A 64 -10.62 -1.66 -0.75
C ARG A 64 -9.77 -2.44 -1.73
N SER A 65 -10.00 -2.31 -3.04
CA SER A 65 -9.30 -3.09 -4.05
C SER A 65 -9.08 -2.33 -5.35
N LEU A 66 -7.97 -2.62 -6.04
CA LEU A 66 -7.70 -2.05 -7.37
C LEU A 66 -8.66 -2.61 -8.43
N ASN A 67 -9.08 -3.88 -8.30
CA ASN A 67 -10.08 -4.47 -9.19
C ASN A 67 -11.44 -3.75 -9.10
N GLY A 68 -11.81 -3.30 -7.90
CA GLY A 68 -13.06 -2.60 -7.63
C GLY A 68 -13.09 -1.19 -8.20
N ILE A 69 -11.94 -0.66 -8.62
CA ILE A 69 -11.79 0.65 -9.24
C ILE A 69 -11.32 0.58 -10.70
N GLY A 70 -11.32 -0.62 -11.29
CA GLY A 70 -11.16 -0.82 -12.74
C GLY A 70 -9.79 -1.33 -13.21
N LEU A 71 -8.85 -1.65 -12.32
CA LEU A 71 -7.56 -2.23 -12.74
C LEU A 71 -7.75 -3.71 -13.13
N ARG A 72 -7.24 -4.11 -14.30
CA ARG A 72 -7.22 -5.52 -14.71
C ARG A 72 -5.99 -6.21 -14.12
N GLU A 73 -6.12 -7.47 -13.73
CA GLU A 73 -4.98 -8.22 -13.20
C GLU A 73 -3.83 -8.34 -14.21
N ALA A 74 -4.17 -8.42 -15.50
CA ALA A 74 -3.21 -8.48 -16.60
C ALA A 74 -2.36 -7.20 -16.76
N ASP A 75 -2.79 -6.08 -16.18
CA ASP A 75 -2.08 -4.79 -16.25
C ASP A 75 -1.02 -4.64 -15.14
N ILE A 76 -1.01 -5.55 -14.15
CA ILE A 76 -0.09 -5.49 -13.00
C ILE A 76 1.39 -5.53 -13.43
N PRO A 77 1.83 -6.41 -14.35
CA PRO A 77 3.23 -6.41 -14.79
C PRO A 77 3.67 -5.08 -15.40
N GLU A 78 2.83 -4.47 -16.25
CA GLU A 78 3.11 -3.15 -16.82
C GLU A 78 3.16 -2.06 -15.74
N ALA A 79 2.25 -2.13 -14.76
CA ALA A 79 2.27 -1.22 -13.62
C ALA A 79 3.58 -1.30 -12.83
N VAL A 80 4.13 -2.49 -12.62
CA VAL A 80 5.44 -2.69 -11.97
C VAL A 80 6.52 -2.00 -12.79
N ASP A 81 6.60 -2.28 -14.10
CA ASP A 81 7.63 -1.72 -14.98
C ASP A 81 7.59 -0.18 -15.03
N LEU A 82 6.40 0.42 -14.95
CA LEU A 82 6.23 1.87 -14.94
C LEU A 82 6.56 2.52 -13.58
N ILE A 83 6.34 1.81 -12.47
CA ILE A 83 6.57 2.34 -11.13
C ILE A 83 8.02 2.17 -10.71
N MET A 84 8.66 1.04 -11.02
CA MET A 84 10.01 0.73 -10.56
C MET A 84 11.05 1.84 -10.84
N PRO A 85 11.07 2.49 -12.02
CA PRO A 85 12.02 3.58 -12.31
C PRO A 85 11.78 4.86 -11.50
N VAL A 86 10.57 5.05 -10.97
CA VAL A 86 10.19 6.25 -10.20
C VAL A 86 10.15 6.00 -8.69
N VAL A 87 10.43 4.78 -8.24
CA VAL A 87 10.62 4.50 -6.80
C VAL A 87 11.85 5.28 -6.32
N PRO A 88 11.69 6.16 -5.32
CA PRO A 88 12.80 6.98 -4.86
C PRO A 88 13.84 6.08 -4.16
N PRO A 89 15.15 6.32 -4.38
CA PRO A 89 16.21 5.62 -3.65
C PRO A 89 16.13 5.80 -2.12
N SER A 90 15.40 6.82 -1.66
CA SER A 90 15.15 7.13 -0.25
C SER A 90 13.95 6.38 0.36
N ASN A 91 13.26 5.50 -0.39
CA ASN A 91 12.20 4.68 0.19
C ASN A 91 12.77 3.82 1.33
N PRO A 92 12.16 3.82 2.54
CA PRO A 92 12.73 3.12 3.69
C PRO A 92 12.93 1.62 3.47
N ALA A 93 11.93 0.94 2.91
CA ALA A 93 12.04 -0.46 2.55
C ALA A 93 12.74 -0.63 1.20
N PRO A 94 13.58 -1.66 1.02
CA PRO A 94 14.05 -2.05 -0.31
C PRO A 94 12.85 -2.50 -1.16
N VAL A 95 12.68 -1.89 -2.33
CA VAL A 95 11.63 -2.23 -3.28
C VAL A 95 12.24 -2.96 -4.46
N THR A 96 11.79 -4.19 -4.69
CA THR A 96 12.12 -4.98 -5.88
C THR A 96 10.89 -5.16 -6.76
N PRO A 97 11.03 -5.51 -8.05
CA PRO A 97 9.88 -5.82 -8.91
C PRO A 97 8.97 -6.90 -8.31
N ALA A 98 9.55 -7.92 -7.67
CA ALA A 98 8.79 -8.99 -7.02
C ALA A 98 8.00 -8.51 -5.80
N ILE A 99 8.58 -7.63 -4.98
CA ILE A 99 7.88 -7.02 -3.83
C ILE A 99 6.73 -6.14 -4.33
N LEU A 100 6.97 -5.33 -5.36
CA LEU A 100 5.96 -4.44 -5.90
C LEU A 100 4.83 -5.20 -6.61
N ASP A 101 5.13 -6.24 -7.39
CA ASP A 101 4.12 -7.12 -8.00
C ASP A 101 3.22 -7.72 -6.93
N ALA A 102 3.81 -8.31 -5.87
CA ALA A 102 3.05 -8.91 -4.80
C ALA A 102 2.19 -7.89 -4.04
N LEU A 103 2.72 -6.68 -3.80
CA LEU A 103 1.98 -5.57 -3.21
C LEU A 103 0.77 -5.20 -4.06
N LEU A 104 0.97 -5.00 -5.37
CA LEU A 104 -0.09 -4.64 -6.30
C LEU A 104 -1.13 -5.75 -6.43
N ARG A 105 -0.74 -7.03 -6.39
CA ARG A 105 -1.68 -8.16 -6.39
C ARG A 105 -2.49 -8.25 -5.10
N ALA A 106 -1.87 -8.00 -3.95
CA ALA A 106 -2.59 -7.93 -2.68
C ALA A 106 -3.63 -6.79 -2.70
N ALA A 107 -3.22 -5.60 -3.14
CA ALA A 107 -4.10 -4.45 -3.33
C ALA A 107 -5.18 -4.71 -4.40
N TRP A 108 -4.86 -5.47 -5.46
CA TRP A 108 -5.81 -5.79 -6.51
C TRP A 108 -6.94 -6.69 -6.02
N ARG A 109 -6.65 -7.70 -5.19
CA ARG A 109 -7.66 -8.58 -4.58
C ARG A 109 -8.39 -7.93 -3.40
N GLY A 110 -7.89 -6.83 -2.86
CA GLY A 110 -8.33 -6.28 -1.57
C GLY A 110 -7.95 -7.17 -0.38
N GLY A 111 -6.82 -7.87 -0.51
CA GLY A 111 -6.24 -8.68 0.57
C GLY A 111 -5.64 -7.80 1.67
N PRO A 112 -5.26 -8.39 2.81
CA PRO A 112 -4.62 -7.65 3.89
C PRO A 112 -3.27 -7.05 3.44
N PRO A 113 -2.87 -5.88 3.97
CA PRO A 113 -1.52 -5.37 3.84
C PRO A 113 -0.50 -6.33 4.47
N GLU A 114 0.54 -6.69 3.72
CA GLU A 114 1.60 -7.61 4.18
C GLU A 114 2.88 -6.84 4.49
N SER A 115 3.51 -7.17 5.61
CA SER A 115 4.84 -6.65 5.94
C SER A 115 5.94 -7.55 5.37
N PRO A 116 7.17 -7.06 5.13
CA PRO A 116 8.28 -7.90 4.68
C PRO A 116 8.63 -9.02 5.67
N SER A 117 8.38 -8.79 6.96
CA SER A 117 8.46 -9.78 8.04
C SER A 117 7.48 -10.94 7.89
N ASP A 118 6.31 -10.74 7.27
CA ASP A 118 5.31 -11.80 7.04
C ASP A 118 5.71 -12.73 5.87
N ARG A 119 6.70 -12.33 5.06
CA ARG A 119 7.13 -13.08 3.85
C ARG A 119 8.30 -14.03 4.10
N THR A 120 8.82 -14.08 5.33
CA THR A 120 9.97 -14.92 5.74
C THR A 120 9.54 -16.13 6.59
N MET A 121 8.23 -16.36 6.77
CA MET A 121 7.66 -17.59 7.35
C MET A 121 7.01 -18.44 6.26
#